data_AF-A0A4Y7U4Q9-F1
#
_entry.id   AF-A0A4Y7U4Q9-F1
#
_cell.length_a   1.000
_cell.length_b   1.000
_cell.length_c   1.000
_cell.angle_alpha   90.00
_cell.angle_beta   90.00
_cell.angle_gamma   90.00
#
_symmetry.space_group_name_H-M   'P 1'
#
loop_
_entity.id
_entity.type
_entity.pdbx_description
1 polymer ?
#
loop_
_entity_poly.entity_id
_entity_poly.type
_entity_poly.pdbx_seq_one_letter_code
_entity_poly.pdbx_strand_id
1 'polypeptide(L)'
;GGMTFTFIKAQGGKIGESICEDDKQELALEILRLAKEKGVQVHIPVDVVAADDFSNTANTKIVDVKEIPDGWQGLDAGPKSLENFKKVILESKTILWNGPLGVFEMESFAKGTIALGDYIAEATENGAFSLVGGGDSV
;
A
#
# COMPACT_ATOMS: atom_id res chain seq x y z
N GLY A 1 2.12 2.25 0.48
CA GLY A 1 2.72 3.29 1.33
C GLY A 1 1.66 4.14 2.01
N GLY A 2 2.07 5.26 2.61
CA GLY A 2 1.21 6.17 3.38
C GLY A 2 0.02 6.76 2.61
N MET A 3 0.11 6.89 1.28
CA MET A 3 -0.98 7.37 0.43
C MET A 3 -2.30 6.61 0.65
N THR A 4 -2.23 5.32 0.99
CA THR A 4 -3.38 4.47 1.33
C THR A 4 -4.34 5.16 2.31
N PHE A 5 -3.81 5.79 3.36
CA PHE A 5 -4.65 6.26 4.46
C PHE A 5 -5.46 7.50 4.09
N THR A 6 -4.98 8.35 3.18
CA THR A 6 -5.79 9.45 2.61
C THR A 6 -7.02 8.89 1.89
N PHE A 7 -6.85 7.85 1.06
CA PHE A 7 -7.99 7.19 0.38
C PHE A 7 -8.94 6.51 1.35
N ILE A 8 -8.42 5.88 2.42
CA ILE A 8 -9.25 5.18 3.39
C ILE A 8 -10.04 6.15 4.26
N LYS A 9 -9.40 7.22 4.77
CA LYS A 9 -10.08 8.27 5.54
C LYS A 9 -11.15 8.96 4.71
N ALA A 10 -10.86 9.27 3.43
CA ALA A 10 -11.84 9.86 2.52
C ALA A 10 -13.07 8.98 2.29
N GLN A 11 -12.92 7.66 2.35
CA GLN A 11 -14.03 6.68 2.27
C GLN A 11 -14.74 6.45 3.62
N GLY A 12 -14.39 7.22 4.66
CA GLY A 12 -14.98 7.12 6.00
C GLY A 12 -14.34 6.08 6.93
N GLY A 13 -13.17 5.55 6.57
CA GLY A 13 -12.43 4.60 7.41
C GLY A 13 -11.68 5.27 8.57
N LYS A 14 -11.44 4.50 9.63
CA LYS A 14 -10.63 4.90 10.78
C LYS A 14 -9.17 4.51 10.56
N ILE A 15 -8.27 5.50 10.54
CA ILE A 15 -6.85 5.32 10.20
C ILE A 15 -5.89 5.47 11.39
N GLY A 16 -6.39 5.62 12.62
CA GLY A 16 -5.56 5.90 13.80
C GLY A 16 -4.65 7.11 13.58
N GLU A 17 -3.38 6.95 13.91
CA GLU A 17 -2.32 7.96 13.75
C GLU A 17 -1.57 7.85 12.41
N SER A 18 -2.13 7.11 11.44
CA SER A 18 -1.47 6.94 10.14
C SER A 18 -1.39 8.26 9.37
N ILE A 19 -0.27 8.46 8.64
CA ILE A 19 -0.05 9.66 7.85
C ILE A 19 -1.18 9.90 6.85
N CYS A 20 -1.71 11.13 6.80
CA CYS A 20 -2.82 11.48 5.94
C CYS A 20 -2.70 12.92 5.46
N GLU A 21 -3.01 13.15 4.18
CA GLU A 21 -3.14 14.48 3.61
C GLU A 21 -4.62 14.89 3.63
N ASP A 22 -5.03 15.55 4.72
CA ASP A 22 -6.44 15.89 4.94
C ASP A 22 -7.04 16.81 3.86
N ASP A 23 -6.22 17.67 3.25
CA ASP A 23 -6.63 18.55 2.16
C ASP A 23 -6.78 17.83 0.81
N LYS A 24 -6.43 16.53 0.72
CA LYS A 24 -6.52 15.72 -0.51
C LYS A 24 -7.65 14.69 -0.50
N GLN A 25 -8.48 14.64 0.55
CA GLN A 25 -9.56 13.65 0.63
C GLN A 25 -10.59 13.79 -0.51
N GLU A 26 -10.97 15.01 -0.88
CA GLU A 26 -11.87 15.25 -2.02
C GLU A 26 -11.26 14.76 -3.34
N LEU A 27 -9.96 15.02 -3.54
CA LEU A 27 -9.22 14.53 -4.71
C LEU A 27 -9.16 12.99 -4.73
N ALA A 28 -8.94 12.36 -3.59
CA ALA A 28 -8.92 10.90 -3.48
C ALA A 28 -10.26 10.28 -3.91
N LEU A 29 -11.39 10.85 -3.45
CA LEU A 29 -12.73 10.41 -3.88
C LEU A 29 -12.96 10.62 -5.37
N GLU A 30 -12.51 11.76 -5.91
CA GLU A 30 -12.61 12.06 -7.33
C GLU A 30 -11.81 11.07 -8.19
N ILE A 31 -10.59 10.72 -7.76
CA ILE A 31 -9.77 9.69 -8.43
C ILE A 31 -10.50 8.35 -8.46
N LEU A 32 -11.09 7.91 -7.34
CA LEU A 32 -11.84 6.65 -7.27
C LEU A 32 -13.07 6.68 -8.19
N ARG A 33 -13.78 7.81 -8.25
CA ARG A 33 -14.92 8.01 -9.15
C ARG A 33 -14.48 7.90 -10.62
N LEU A 34 -13.46 8.65 -11.02
CA LEU A 34 -12.93 8.66 -12.38
C LEU A 34 -12.38 7.28 -12.79
N ALA A 35 -11.71 6.58 -11.88
CA ALA A 35 -11.23 5.22 -12.14
C ALA A 35 -12.39 4.28 -12.45
N LYS A 36 -13.45 4.31 -11.65
CA LYS A 36 -14.67 3.53 -11.89
C LYS A 36 -15.31 3.85 -13.24
N GLU A 37 -15.43 5.13 -13.59
CA GLU A 37 -16.01 5.57 -14.87
C GLU A 37 -15.18 5.12 -16.09
N LYS A 38 -13.86 5.02 -15.92
CA LYS A 38 -12.93 4.55 -16.95
C LYS A 38 -12.73 3.04 -16.96
N GLY A 39 -13.39 2.30 -16.07
CA GLY A 39 -13.19 0.86 -15.92
C GLY A 39 -11.81 0.48 -15.38
N VAL A 40 -11.12 1.40 -14.71
CA VAL A 40 -9.84 1.16 -14.05
C VAL A 40 -10.09 0.59 -12.65
N GLN A 41 -9.48 -0.55 -12.35
CA GLN A 41 -9.53 -1.14 -11.01
C GLN A 41 -8.46 -0.51 -10.13
N VAL A 42 -8.87 0.06 -9.00
CA VAL A 42 -7.96 0.59 -7.98
C VAL A 42 -7.85 -0.42 -6.85
N HIS A 43 -6.66 -0.96 -6.65
CA HIS A 43 -6.35 -1.90 -5.58
C HIS A 43 -5.68 -1.15 -4.43
N ILE A 44 -6.39 -1.02 -3.31
CA ILE A 44 -5.91 -0.42 -2.06
C ILE A 44 -5.69 -1.56 -1.06
N PRO A 45 -4.69 -1.48 -0.15
CA PRO A 45 -4.57 -2.46 0.93
C PRO A 45 -5.90 -2.70 1.64
N VAL A 46 -6.16 -3.94 2.06
CA VAL A 46 -7.33 -4.35 2.85
C VAL A 46 -6.96 -4.60 4.31
N ASP A 47 -5.69 -4.85 4.57
CA ASP A 47 -5.09 -5.00 5.89
C ASP A 47 -3.69 -4.36 5.91
N VAL A 48 -3.22 -4.00 7.09
CA VAL A 48 -1.93 -3.36 7.29
C VAL A 48 -1.18 -3.97 8.47
N VAL A 49 0.14 -3.88 8.43
CA VAL A 49 0.98 -3.98 9.62
C VAL A 49 0.88 -2.64 10.34
N ALA A 50 0.13 -2.61 11.43
CA ALA A 50 0.03 -1.44 12.30
C ALA A 50 1.05 -1.53 13.45
N ALA A 51 1.59 -0.38 13.84
CA ALA A 51 2.51 -0.22 14.95
C ALA A 51 2.02 0.86 15.93
N ASP A 52 2.39 0.74 17.21
CA ASP A 52 2.09 1.74 18.25
C ASP A 52 3.16 2.84 18.36
N ASP A 53 4.26 2.72 17.62
CA ASP A 53 5.32 3.72 17.51
C ASP A 53 6.00 3.65 16.13
N PHE A 54 6.63 4.74 15.70
CA PHE A 54 7.42 4.80 14.46
C PHE A 54 8.85 4.31 14.71
N SER A 55 8.99 3.01 15.00
CA SER A 55 10.28 2.41 15.37
C SER A 55 10.33 0.93 14.99
N ASN A 56 11.54 0.43 14.68
CA ASN A 56 11.79 -1.00 14.47
C ASN A 56 11.41 -1.87 15.68
N THR A 57 11.39 -1.29 16.89
CA THR A 57 11.07 -1.99 18.14
C THR A 57 9.62 -1.82 18.60
N ALA A 58 8.76 -1.19 17.79
CA ALA A 58 7.36 -0.99 18.12
C ALA A 58 6.61 -2.33 18.24
N ASN A 59 5.54 -2.36 19.03
CA ASN A 59 4.63 -3.49 19.00
C ASN A 59 3.89 -3.47 17.66
N THR A 60 3.69 -4.64 17.05
CA THR A 60 3.01 -4.73 15.76
C THR A 60 1.80 -5.63 15.83
N LYS A 61 0.81 -5.35 15.00
CA LYS A 61 -0.35 -6.21 14.77
C LYS A 61 -0.89 -6.03 13.37
N ILE A 62 -1.54 -7.06 12.85
CA ILE A 62 -2.30 -6.97 11.60
C ILE A 62 -3.71 -6.50 11.92
N VAL A 63 -4.18 -5.46 11.23
CA VAL A 63 -5.54 -4.93 11.36
C VAL A 63 -6.16 -4.68 10.00
N ASP A 64 -7.48 -4.62 9.94
CA ASP A 64 -8.21 -4.09 8.78
C ASP A 64 -7.78 -2.64 8.57
N VAL A 65 -7.48 -2.29 7.31
CA VAL A 65 -7.02 -0.93 6.96
C VAL A 65 -8.04 0.15 7.36
N LYS A 66 -9.33 -0.21 7.43
CA LYS A 66 -10.43 0.71 7.73
C LYS A 66 -10.70 0.87 9.22
N GLU A 67 -10.05 0.07 10.06
CA GLU A 67 -10.32 -0.01 11.50
C GLU A 67 -9.01 0.05 12.31
N ILE A 68 -8.06 0.91 11.90
CA ILE A 68 -6.80 1.09 12.61
C ILE A 68 -7.11 1.77 13.96
N PRO A 69 -6.74 1.15 15.10
CA PRO A 69 -7.06 1.70 16.42
C PRO A 69 -6.34 3.03 16.71
N ASP A 70 -6.91 3.84 17.60
CA ASP A 70 -6.26 5.08 18.04
C ASP A 70 -4.92 4.77 18.72
N GLY A 71 -3.92 5.63 18.51
CA GLY A 71 -2.54 5.38 18.95
C GLY A 71 -1.77 4.34 18.12
N TRP A 72 -2.36 3.81 17.04
CA TRP A 72 -1.68 2.92 16.10
C TRP A 72 -1.61 3.56 14.71
N GLN A 73 -0.57 3.23 13.95
CA GLN A 73 -0.35 3.72 12.58
C GLN A 73 0.03 2.57 11.65
N GLY A 74 -0.49 2.55 10.44
CA GLY A 74 -0.13 1.56 9.43
C GLY A 74 1.21 1.89 8.79
N LEU A 75 2.17 0.97 8.88
CA LEU A 75 3.54 1.18 8.42
C LEU A 75 3.97 0.24 7.29
N ASP A 76 3.20 -0.81 7.01
CA ASP A 76 3.40 -1.70 5.85
C ASP A 76 2.07 -2.38 5.45
N ALA A 77 2.04 -2.99 4.26
CA ALA A 77 0.91 -3.77 3.79
C ALA A 77 0.78 -5.10 4.57
N GLY A 78 -0.44 -5.47 4.92
CA GLY A 78 -0.73 -6.74 5.58
C GLY A 78 -0.72 -7.93 4.61
N PRO A 79 -0.74 -9.17 5.14
CA PRO A 79 -0.64 -10.37 4.33
C PRO A 79 -1.75 -10.53 3.29
N LYS A 80 -3.00 -10.16 3.61
CA LYS A 80 -4.11 -10.28 2.63
C LYS A 80 -3.94 -9.30 1.48
N SER A 81 -3.44 -8.11 1.77
CA SER A 81 -3.12 -7.10 0.77
C SER A 81 -2.03 -7.57 -0.18
N LEU A 82 -0.99 -8.20 0.36
CA LEU A 82 0.10 -8.77 -0.44
C LEU A 82 -0.38 -9.90 -1.36
N GLU A 83 -1.28 -10.78 -0.88
CA GLU A 83 -1.90 -11.80 -1.72
C GLU A 83 -2.70 -11.19 -2.89
N ASN A 84 -3.50 -10.16 -2.61
CA ASN A 84 -4.25 -9.44 -3.64
C ASN A 84 -3.33 -8.78 -4.66
N PHE A 85 -2.26 -8.11 -4.20
CA PHE A 85 -1.28 -7.47 -5.09
C PHE A 85 -0.53 -8.49 -5.94
N LYS A 86 -0.09 -9.61 -5.35
CA LYS A 86 0.58 -10.68 -6.10
C LYS A 86 -0.25 -11.12 -7.30
N LYS A 87 -1.55 -11.38 -7.08
CA LYS A 87 -2.44 -11.81 -8.16
C LYS A 87 -2.50 -10.79 -9.30
N VAL A 88 -2.73 -9.53 -8.98
CA VAL A 88 -2.83 -8.45 -9.98
C VAL A 88 -1.53 -8.28 -10.75
N ILE A 89 -0.39 -8.37 -10.05
CA ILE A 89 0.94 -8.20 -10.65
C ILE A 89 1.25 -9.35 -11.62
N LEU A 90 1.01 -10.60 -11.22
CA LEU A 90 1.26 -11.76 -12.08
C LEU A 90 0.32 -11.82 -13.30
N GLU A 91 -0.86 -11.22 -13.22
CA GLU A 91 -1.79 -11.09 -14.34
C GLU A 91 -1.43 -9.92 -15.29
N SER A 92 -0.48 -9.06 -14.90
CA SER A 92 -0.12 -7.84 -15.64
C SER A 92 0.99 -8.09 -16.67
N LYS A 93 0.87 -7.49 -17.86
CA LYS A 93 1.89 -7.55 -18.93
C LYS A 93 2.85 -6.38 -18.92
N THR A 94 2.48 -5.29 -18.26
CA THR A 94 3.24 -4.06 -18.18
C THR A 94 3.06 -3.50 -16.79
N ILE A 95 4.16 -3.30 -16.08
CA ILE A 95 4.19 -2.90 -14.68
C ILE A 95 5.05 -1.64 -14.58
N LEU A 96 4.48 -0.60 -13.97
CA LEU A 96 5.20 0.58 -13.53
C LEU A 96 5.13 0.64 -12.01
N TRP A 97 6.27 0.55 -11.34
CA TRP A 97 6.34 0.65 -9.89
C TRP A 97 7.03 1.95 -9.47
N ASN A 98 6.33 2.71 -8.62
CA ASN A 98 6.83 3.93 -7.98
C ASN A 98 6.33 4.01 -6.53
N GLY A 99 7.27 4.04 -5.59
CA GLY A 99 7.03 4.20 -4.17
C GLY A 99 6.87 2.88 -3.40
N PRO A 100 7.40 2.78 -2.17
CA PRO A 100 7.33 1.56 -1.37
C PRO A 100 5.92 1.26 -0.81
N LEU A 101 5.69 0.00 -0.41
CA LEU A 101 4.44 -0.38 0.26
C LEU A 101 4.41 0.03 1.74
N GLY A 102 5.57 -0.01 2.40
CA GLY A 102 5.76 0.39 3.79
C GLY A 102 6.98 1.30 4.00
N VAL A 103 7.32 1.53 5.27
CA VAL A 103 8.53 2.26 5.69
C VAL A 103 9.73 1.32 5.58
N PHE A 104 10.19 1.11 4.34
CA PHE A 104 11.18 0.07 4.02
C PHE A 104 12.56 0.29 4.65
N GLU A 105 12.86 1.50 5.12
CA GLU A 105 14.06 1.83 5.89
C GLU A 105 14.07 1.16 7.27
N MET A 106 12.92 0.64 7.71
CA MET A 106 12.74 -0.12 8.94
C MET A 106 12.49 -1.60 8.60
N GLU A 107 13.38 -2.50 9.03
CA GLU A 107 13.27 -3.95 8.77
C GLU A 107 11.91 -4.53 9.17
N SER A 108 11.32 -4.04 10.27
CA SER A 108 9.98 -4.44 10.73
C SER A 108 8.85 -4.10 9.74
N PHE A 109 9.07 -3.16 8.84
CA PHE A 109 8.08 -2.60 7.90
C PHE A 109 8.54 -2.63 6.43
N ALA A 110 9.59 -3.41 6.13
CA ALA A 110 10.15 -3.57 4.78
C ALA A 110 9.57 -4.77 4.02
N LYS A 111 8.92 -5.71 4.71
CA LYS A 111 8.52 -7.01 4.15
C LYS A 111 7.55 -6.88 2.99
N GLY A 112 6.58 -5.97 3.07
CA GLY A 112 5.63 -5.73 2.01
C GLY A 112 6.30 -5.15 0.76
N THR A 113 7.21 -4.20 0.93
CA THR A 113 7.99 -3.61 -0.17
C THR A 113 8.86 -4.66 -0.85
N ILE A 114 9.56 -5.51 -0.08
CA ILE A 114 10.39 -6.60 -0.62
C ILE A 114 9.51 -7.60 -1.39
N ALA A 115 8.40 -8.03 -0.79
CA ALA A 115 7.47 -8.96 -1.42
C ALA A 115 6.90 -8.39 -2.74
N LEU A 116 6.58 -7.10 -2.78
CA LEU A 116 6.15 -6.43 -4.01
C LEU A 116 7.23 -6.52 -5.09
N GLY A 117 8.49 -6.24 -4.74
CA GLY A 117 9.63 -6.38 -5.65
C GLY A 117 9.78 -7.81 -6.17
N ASP A 118 9.68 -8.81 -5.31
CA ASP A 118 9.74 -10.23 -5.69
C ASP A 118 8.61 -10.62 -6.66
N TYR A 119 7.39 -10.12 -6.44
CA TYR A 119 6.25 -10.38 -7.33
C TYR A 119 6.45 -9.76 -8.71
N ILE A 120 7.03 -8.56 -8.77
CA ILE A 120 7.35 -7.88 -10.03
C ILE A 120 8.45 -8.64 -10.76
N ALA A 121 9.50 -9.08 -10.05
CA ALA A 121 10.55 -9.91 -10.62
C ALA A 121 9.98 -11.21 -11.21
N GLU A 122 9.12 -11.90 -10.46
CA GLU A 122 8.41 -13.11 -10.92
C GLU A 122 7.56 -12.84 -12.18
N ALA A 123 6.82 -11.72 -12.22
CA ALA A 123 6.04 -11.33 -13.40
C ALA A 123 6.94 -11.07 -14.61
N THR A 124 8.09 -10.42 -14.41
CA THR A 124 9.07 -10.13 -15.48
C THR A 124 9.72 -11.40 -16.01
N GLU A 125 10.08 -12.34 -15.14
CA GLU A 125 10.55 -13.68 -15.56
C GLU A 125 9.49 -14.41 -16.39
N ASN A 126 8.21 -14.21 -16.07
CA ASN A 126 7.06 -14.73 -16.83
C ASN A 126 6.72 -13.91 -18.10
N GLY A 127 7.53 -12.92 -18.46
CA GLY A 127 7.42 -12.18 -19.71
C GLY A 127 6.70 -10.83 -19.65
N ALA A 128 6.40 -10.32 -18.45
CA ALA A 128 5.93 -8.94 -18.29
C ALA A 128 7.08 -7.94 -18.54
N PHE A 129 6.74 -6.75 -19.02
CA PHE A 129 7.65 -5.61 -18.98
C PHE A 129 7.51 -4.88 -17.65
N SER A 130 8.59 -4.72 -16.89
CA SER A 130 8.60 -3.94 -15.64
C SER A 130 9.51 -2.72 -15.74
N LEU A 131 9.00 -1.56 -15.33
CA LEU A 131 9.78 -0.35 -15.10
C LEU A 131 9.64 0.05 -13.63
N VAL A 132 10.77 0.19 -12.93
CA VAL A 132 10.82 0.71 -11.56
C VAL A 132 11.38 2.13 -11.63
N GLY A 133 10.68 3.08 -11.01
CA GLY A 133 11.10 4.48 -10.96
C GLY A 133 10.88 5.08 -9.59
N GLY A 134 11.73 6.04 -9.21
CA GLY A 134 11.71 6.70 -7.89
C GLY A 134 12.96 6.36 -7.08
N GLY A 135 13.57 7.35 -6.43
CA GLY A 135 14.83 7.17 -5.70
C GLY A 135 14.75 6.13 -4.58
N ASP A 136 13.59 6.02 -3.93
CA ASP A 136 13.35 5.09 -2.82
C ASP A 136 12.82 3.71 -3.28
N SER A 137 12.62 3.52 -4.60
CA SER A 137 12.13 2.26 -5.17
C SER A 137 13.19 1.52 -5.99
N VAL A 138 14.27 2.21 -6.37
CA VAL A 138 15.40 1.68 -7.15
C VAL A 138 16.52 1.18 -6.23
#